data_AF-A0A965WFI5-F1
#
_entry.id   AF-A0A965WFI5-F1
#
_cell.length_a   1.000
_cell.length_b   1.000
_cell.length_c   1.000
_cell.angle_alpha   90.00
_cell.angle_beta   90.00
_cell.angle_gamma   90.00
#
_symmetry.space_group_name_H-M   'P 1'
#
loop_
_entity.id
_entity.type
_entity.pdbx_description
1 polymer ?
#
loop_
_entity_poly.entity_id
_entity_poly.type
_entity_poly.pdbx_seq_one_letter_code
_entity_poly.pdbx_strand_id
1 'polypeptide(L)'
;MEQSQQSKYKKAFRDIKNGFSEIKVLENLFYLKHLSLEDQVDIDQIYDYYFEEAKSRGVPTNDETLKRLIEEKQWTNRQESLIKQEEDLIENFQKQKKNLFLKSEILRVNADIESAQKRLYDLKNTKAAFFNRTAESYAEERVNDFYILKCLYKDKKLTMVAFEEDQFDNIDSETLTCIIKQYSEVYKNINDSTIQYLVLQDFFNLYMPFAENPTEFFGKSVCELTYNQVKLLIYARFFKNVFQQNDKMPQEIKNDPDKIIDYVNANENAKKAIENKNNKENQATSIVGATSEDLEYIGLKAKGQKTLSLADEAKKKGGSLSMDDMMKIFG
;
A
#
# COMPACT_ATOMS: atom_id res chain seq x y z
N MET A 1 1.66 -23.85 6.76
CA MET A 1 2.05 -22.47 6.39
C MET A 1 0.81 -21.63 6.06
N GLU A 2 -0.09 -22.09 5.18
CA GLU A 2 -1.37 -21.43 4.89
C GLU A 2 -2.29 -21.23 6.11
N GLN A 3 -2.45 -22.24 6.98
CA GLN A 3 -3.24 -22.10 8.22
C GLN A 3 -2.70 -21.02 9.18
N SER A 4 -1.37 -20.85 9.23
CA SER A 4 -0.73 -19.81 10.05
C SER A 4 -1.02 -18.42 9.50
N GLN A 5 -1.02 -18.27 8.18
CA GLN A 5 -1.32 -17.00 7.51
C GLN A 5 -2.82 -16.65 7.62
N GLN A 6 -3.70 -17.64 7.46
CA GLN A 6 -5.14 -17.45 7.65
C GLN A 6 -5.48 -17.05 9.10
N SER A 7 -4.76 -17.62 10.08
CA SER A 7 -4.88 -17.23 11.49
C SER A 7 -4.50 -15.76 11.71
N LYS A 8 -3.43 -15.27 11.04
CA LYS A 8 -3.00 -13.87 11.09
C LYS A 8 -4.11 -12.92 10.60
N TYR A 9 -4.72 -13.19 9.44
CA TYR A 9 -5.78 -12.32 8.91
C TYR A 9 -7.05 -12.35 9.75
N LYS A 10 -7.41 -13.50 10.34
CA LYS A 10 -8.53 -13.58 11.29
C LYS A 10 -8.26 -12.76 12.55
N LYS A 11 -7.04 -12.80 13.08
CA LYS A 11 -6.63 -11.95 14.22
C LYS A 11 -6.68 -10.46 13.86
N ALA A 12 -6.13 -10.08 12.71
CA ALA A 12 -6.21 -8.70 12.22
C ALA A 12 -7.66 -8.24 12.05
N PHE A 13 -8.54 -9.08 11.48
CA PHE A 13 -9.97 -8.76 11.35
C PHE A 13 -10.65 -8.53 12.69
N ARG A 14 -10.39 -9.41 13.68
CA ARG A 14 -10.89 -9.26 15.05
C ARG A 14 -10.48 -7.90 15.64
N ASP A 15 -9.19 -7.56 15.54
CA ASP A 15 -8.64 -6.34 16.12
C ASP A 15 -9.20 -5.09 15.45
N ILE A 16 -9.24 -5.07 14.11
CA ILE A 16 -9.84 -3.97 13.33
C ILE A 16 -11.32 -3.83 13.69
N LYS A 17 -12.07 -4.93 13.72
CA LYS A 17 -13.50 -4.91 14.09
C LYS A 17 -13.71 -4.28 15.47
N ASN A 18 -12.90 -4.67 16.45
CA ASN A 18 -13.02 -4.17 17.81
C ASN A 18 -12.54 -2.70 17.95
N GLY A 19 -11.68 -2.24 17.05
CA GLY A 19 -11.04 -0.92 17.13
C GLY A 19 -9.90 -0.87 18.15
N PHE A 20 -9.40 -2.02 18.57
CA PHE A 20 -8.25 -2.15 19.46
C PHE A 20 -7.54 -3.50 19.28
N SER A 21 -6.28 -3.55 19.69
CA SER A 21 -5.48 -4.78 19.76
C SER A 21 -5.17 -5.14 21.21
N GLU A 22 -5.25 -6.42 21.54
CA GLU A 22 -4.81 -6.96 22.83
C GLU A 22 -3.28 -7.09 22.82
N ILE A 23 -2.60 -6.41 23.74
CA ILE A 23 -1.14 -6.47 23.88
C ILE A 23 -0.74 -6.94 25.28
N LYS A 24 0.32 -7.73 25.37
CA LYS A 24 0.90 -8.17 26.64
C LYS A 24 2.19 -7.42 26.88
N VAL A 25 2.22 -6.66 27.97
CA VAL A 25 3.38 -5.88 28.41
C VAL A 25 3.85 -6.49 29.72
N LEU A 26 5.01 -7.13 29.68
CA LEU A 26 5.53 -7.95 30.78
C LEU A 26 4.48 -8.99 31.23
N GLU A 27 3.97 -8.88 32.46
CA GLU A 27 2.94 -9.77 33.01
C GLU A 27 1.51 -9.24 32.84
N ASN A 28 1.36 -7.99 32.40
CA ASN A 28 0.09 -7.28 32.33
C ASN A 28 -0.52 -7.34 30.91
N LEU A 29 -1.86 -7.36 30.86
CA LEU A 29 -2.63 -7.29 29.62
C LEU A 29 -3.20 -5.88 29.45
N PHE A 30 -2.97 -5.27 28.28
CA PHE A 30 -3.51 -3.97 27.92
C PHE A 30 -4.25 -4.03 26.58
N TYR A 31 -5.06 -3.01 26.33
CA TYR A 31 -5.82 -2.84 25.10
C TYR A 31 -5.34 -1.57 24.41
N LEU A 32 -4.70 -1.74 23.26
CA LEU A 32 -4.19 -0.65 22.43
C LEU A 32 -5.28 -0.18 21.47
N LYS A 33 -5.86 0.99 21.70
CA LYS A 33 -6.84 1.63 20.81
C LYS A 33 -6.21 1.88 19.43
N HIS A 34 -6.98 1.63 18.36
CA HIS A 34 -6.58 2.01 17.00
C HIS A 34 -6.99 3.46 16.73
N LEU A 35 -6.11 4.20 16.06
CA LEU A 35 -6.29 5.61 15.70
C LEU A 35 -7.60 5.91 14.96
N SER A 36 -8.34 6.93 15.43
CA SER A 36 -9.39 7.62 14.68
C SER A 36 -8.93 9.00 14.17
N LEU A 37 -9.80 9.70 13.44
CA LEU A 37 -9.54 11.07 13.01
C LEU A 37 -9.38 12.05 14.19
N GLU A 38 -10.19 11.89 15.24
CA GLU A 38 -10.10 12.74 16.43
C GLU A 38 -8.74 12.55 17.13
N ASP A 39 -8.27 11.31 17.22
CA ASP A 39 -6.96 11.01 17.81
C ASP A 39 -5.82 11.66 17.02
N GLN A 40 -5.93 11.75 15.68
CA GLN A 40 -4.91 12.39 14.84
C GLN A 40 -4.83 13.91 15.10
N VAL A 41 -5.97 14.57 15.28
CA VAL A 41 -5.98 16.01 15.58
C VAL A 41 -5.30 16.30 16.91
N ASP A 42 -5.53 15.46 17.93
CA ASP A 42 -4.82 15.55 19.21
C ASP A 42 -3.30 15.38 19.04
N ILE A 43 -2.88 14.37 18.26
CA ILE A 43 -1.46 14.12 17.94
C ILE A 43 -0.82 15.35 17.31
N ASP A 44 -1.48 15.93 16.30
CA ASP A 44 -0.94 17.07 15.56
C ASP A 44 -0.76 18.30 16.48
N GLN A 45 -1.69 18.54 17.40
CA GLN A 45 -1.57 19.63 18.39
C GLN A 45 -0.42 19.42 19.36
N ILE A 46 -0.23 18.19 19.84
CA ILE A 46 0.87 17.84 20.74
C ILE A 46 2.22 17.97 20.02
N TYR A 47 2.25 17.59 18.74
CA TYR A 47 3.42 17.77 17.89
C TYR A 47 3.81 19.23 17.78
N ASP A 48 2.87 20.10 17.43
CA ASP A 48 3.13 21.54 17.29
C ASP A 48 3.67 22.15 18.59
N TYR A 49 3.14 21.72 19.74
CA TYR A 49 3.63 22.13 21.05
C TYR A 49 5.11 21.77 21.27
N TYR A 50 5.48 20.48 21.11
CA TYR A 50 6.85 20.03 21.34
C TYR A 50 7.84 20.55 20.28
N PHE A 51 7.36 20.77 19.06
CA PHE A 51 8.14 21.36 17.99
C PHE A 51 8.53 22.81 18.32
N GLU A 52 7.58 23.64 18.74
CA GLU A 52 7.86 25.01 19.15
C GLU A 52 8.68 25.09 20.46
N GLU A 53 8.47 24.16 21.39
CA GLU A 53 9.30 24.03 22.59
C GLU A 53 10.77 23.74 22.23
N ALA A 54 11.03 22.78 21.35
CA ALA A 54 12.38 22.43 20.90
C ALA A 54 13.06 23.61 20.19
N LYS A 55 12.34 24.31 19.32
CA LYS A 55 12.83 25.53 18.67
C LYS A 55 13.17 26.62 19.67
N SER A 56 12.32 26.85 20.67
CA SER A 56 12.57 27.84 21.73
C SER A 56 13.84 27.54 22.54
N ARG A 57 14.23 26.26 22.62
CA ARG A 57 15.46 25.78 23.27
C ARG A 57 16.69 25.79 22.34
N GLY A 58 16.54 26.25 21.10
CA GLY A 58 17.63 26.34 20.12
C GLY A 58 17.96 25.01 19.44
N VAL A 59 17.06 24.03 19.48
CA VAL A 59 17.21 22.80 18.67
C VAL A 59 16.97 23.17 17.20
N PRO A 60 17.89 22.81 16.28
CA PRO A 60 17.77 23.18 14.88
C PRO A 60 16.64 22.41 14.19
N THR A 61 16.02 23.01 13.18
CA THR A 61 15.06 22.34 12.31
C THR A 61 15.75 21.39 11.32
N ASN A 62 14.97 20.56 10.63
CA ASN A 62 15.46 19.75 9.50
C ASN A 62 16.08 20.65 8.42
N ASP A 63 15.44 21.76 8.09
CA ASP A 63 15.94 22.70 7.08
C ASP A 63 17.26 23.36 7.48
N GLU A 64 17.39 23.77 8.75
CA GLU A 64 18.64 24.33 9.28
C GLU A 64 19.75 23.29 9.34
N THR A 65 19.41 22.07 9.76
CA THR A 65 20.36 20.96 9.82
C THR A 65 20.85 20.59 8.43
N LEU A 66 19.96 20.53 7.45
CA LEU A 66 20.32 20.27 6.05
C LEU A 66 21.28 21.33 5.49
N LYS A 67 21.01 22.62 5.74
CA LYS A 67 21.90 23.71 5.33
C LYS A 67 23.30 23.54 5.92
N ARG A 68 23.39 23.28 7.23
CA ARG A 68 24.67 23.04 7.91
C ARG A 68 25.42 21.83 7.33
N LEU A 69 24.74 20.70 7.10
CA LEU A 69 25.37 19.50 6.55
C LEU A 69 25.94 19.73 5.14
N ILE A 70 25.29 20.58 4.33
CA ILE A 70 25.76 20.98 3.01
C ILE A 70 27.00 21.89 3.12
N GLU A 71 26.98 22.86 4.04
CA GLU A 71 28.11 23.75 4.31
C GLU A 71 29.35 22.97 4.80
N GLU A 72 29.14 22.00 5.69
CA GLU A 72 30.18 21.11 6.24
C GLU A 72 30.61 20.00 5.27
N LYS A 73 29.99 19.91 4.08
CA LYS A 73 30.23 18.89 3.05
C LYS A 73 30.01 17.45 3.54
N GLN A 74 29.22 17.26 4.61
CA GLN A 74 28.77 15.96 5.09
C GLN A 74 27.58 15.42 4.30
N TRP A 75 26.86 16.33 3.65
CA TRP A 75 25.79 16.03 2.69
C TRP A 75 25.93 16.92 1.46
N THR A 76 25.31 16.54 0.35
CA THR A 76 25.43 17.28 -0.91
C THR A 76 24.08 17.51 -1.57
N ASN A 77 23.95 18.65 -2.26
CA ASN A 77 22.81 18.92 -3.14
C ASN A 77 22.62 17.84 -4.22
N ARG A 78 23.70 17.15 -4.59
CA ARG A 78 23.63 15.99 -5.49
C ARG A 78 22.86 14.84 -4.86
N GLN A 79 23.10 14.51 -3.59
CA GLN A 79 22.36 13.45 -2.88
C GLN A 79 20.89 13.81 -2.71
N GLU A 80 20.56 15.06 -2.37
CA GLU A 80 19.16 15.52 -2.36
C GLU A 80 18.50 15.39 -3.74
N SER A 81 19.22 15.79 -4.79
CA SER A 81 18.72 15.64 -6.16
C SER A 81 18.53 14.17 -6.55
N LEU A 82 19.39 13.26 -6.10
CA LEU A 82 19.23 11.82 -6.34
C LEU A 82 17.97 11.26 -5.66
N ILE A 83 17.68 11.66 -4.42
CA ILE A 83 16.44 11.26 -3.72
C ILE A 83 15.23 11.69 -4.55
N LYS A 84 15.18 12.96 -4.96
CA LYS A 84 14.09 13.48 -5.78
C LYS A 84 13.98 12.78 -7.13
N GLN A 85 15.11 12.50 -7.79
CA GLN A 85 15.13 11.78 -9.07
C GLN A 85 14.57 10.35 -8.93
N GLU A 86 14.91 9.62 -7.86
CA GLU A 86 14.37 8.28 -7.62
C GLU A 86 12.87 8.33 -7.28
N GLU A 87 12.41 9.35 -6.53
CA GLU A 87 10.97 9.58 -6.27
C GLU A 87 10.20 9.85 -7.56
N ASP A 88 10.68 10.79 -8.39
CA ASP A 88 10.10 11.13 -9.69
C ASP A 88 10.10 9.91 -10.63
N LEU A 89 11.16 9.11 -10.60
CA LEU A 89 11.29 7.89 -11.41
C LEU A 89 10.28 6.82 -11.00
N ILE A 90 10.07 6.59 -9.70
CA ILE A 90 9.03 5.68 -9.19
C ILE A 90 7.65 6.17 -9.61
N GLU A 91 7.37 7.47 -9.46
CA GLU A 91 6.08 8.05 -9.86
C GLU A 91 5.84 7.88 -11.37
N ASN A 92 6.87 8.12 -12.19
CA ASN A 92 6.82 7.94 -13.63
C ASN A 92 6.59 6.48 -14.02
N PHE A 93 7.26 5.52 -13.38
CA PHE A 93 7.02 4.10 -13.63
C PHE A 93 5.61 3.69 -13.21
N GLN A 94 5.09 4.20 -12.10
CA GLN A 94 3.70 3.95 -11.69
C GLN A 94 2.70 4.52 -12.71
N LYS A 95 2.93 5.74 -13.21
CA LYS A 95 2.12 6.35 -14.28
C LYS A 95 2.20 5.56 -15.58
N GLN A 96 3.40 5.12 -15.96
CA GLN A 96 3.61 4.27 -17.13
C GLN A 96 2.84 2.96 -16.99
N LYS A 97 2.99 2.26 -15.86
CA LYS A 97 2.32 0.99 -15.56
C LYS A 97 0.81 1.09 -15.71
N LYS A 98 0.21 2.17 -15.20
CA LYS A 98 -1.24 2.44 -15.31
C LYS A 98 -1.75 2.51 -16.74
N ASN A 99 -0.91 2.74 -17.73
CA ASN A 99 -1.27 2.81 -19.15
C ASN A 99 -0.95 1.53 -19.94
N LEU A 100 -0.28 0.55 -19.31
CA LEU A 100 0.06 -0.72 -19.94
C LEU A 100 -1.15 -1.65 -19.96
N PHE A 101 -1.14 -2.56 -20.95
CA PHE A 101 -2.11 -3.66 -21.04
C PHE A 101 -1.44 -5.01 -21.33
N LEU A 102 -0.14 -5.03 -21.62
CA LEU A 102 0.65 -6.26 -21.79
C LEU A 102 1.20 -6.69 -20.42
N LYS A 103 0.87 -7.91 -20.00
CA LYS A 103 1.35 -8.53 -18.76
C LYS A 103 2.88 -8.58 -18.72
N SER A 104 3.52 -8.94 -19.83
CA SER A 104 4.98 -8.99 -19.94
C SER A 104 5.66 -7.64 -19.66
N GLU A 105 5.09 -6.54 -20.15
CA GLU A 105 5.58 -5.18 -19.90
C GLU A 105 5.32 -4.73 -18.46
N ILE A 106 4.14 -5.07 -17.90
CA ILE A 106 3.78 -4.79 -16.51
C ILE A 106 4.79 -5.44 -15.55
N LEU A 107 5.14 -6.71 -15.79
CA LEU A 107 6.13 -7.43 -14.97
C LEU A 107 7.51 -6.76 -15.01
N ARG A 108 7.95 -6.29 -16.19
CA ARG A 108 9.22 -5.57 -16.32
C ARG A 108 9.20 -4.27 -15.52
N VAL A 109 8.15 -3.46 -15.66
CA VAL A 109 8.02 -2.19 -14.95
C VAL A 109 7.92 -2.39 -13.43
N ASN A 110 7.25 -3.45 -12.96
CA ASN A 110 7.22 -3.78 -11.53
C ASN A 110 8.63 -4.07 -10.98
N ALA A 111 9.46 -4.82 -11.72
CA ALA A 111 10.85 -5.07 -11.32
C ALA A 111 11.69 -3.77 -11.29
N ASP A 112 11.45 -2.85 -12.24
CA ASP A 112 12.11 -1.54 -12.26
C ASP A 112 11.68 -0.67 -11.06
N ILE A 113 10.40 -0.69 -10.68
CA ILE A 113 9.86 -0.02 -9.48
C ILE A 113 10.51 -0.56 -8.21
N GLU A 114 10.55 -1.89 -8.04
CA GLU A 114 11.16 -2.52 -6.85
C GLU A 114 12.64 -2.14 -6.70
N SER A 115 13.37 -2.14 -7.82
CA SER A 115 14.78 -1.72 -7.86
C SER A 115 14.97 -0.25 -7.46
N ALA A 116 14.11 0.65 -7.96
CA ALA A 116 14.13 2.06 -7.60
C ALA A 116 13.75 2.32 -6.14
N GLN A 117 12.71 1.65 -5.65
CA GLN A 117 12.30 1.72 -4.24
C GLN A 117 13.42 1.30 -3.29
N LYS A 118 14.16 0.25 -3.64
CA LYS A 118 15.31 -0.19 -2.86
C LYS A 118 16.42 0.88 -2.80
N ARG A 119 16.78 1.49 -3.93
CA ARG A 119 17.77 2.58 -3.96
C ARG A 119 17.31 3.79 -3.16
N LEU A 120 16.04 4.18 -3.29
CA LEU A 120 15.45 5.28 -2.54
C LEU A 120 15.48 5.00 -1.03
N TYR A 121 15.16 3.77 -0.62
CA TYR A 121 15.20 3.35 0.78
C TYR A 121 16.61 3.49 1.37
N ASP A 122 17.64 3.01 0.66
CA ASP A 122 19.03 3.13 1.11
C ASP A 122 19.47 4.59 1.26
N LEU A 123 19.10 5.46 0.30
CA LEU A 123 19.38 6.90 0.36
C LEU A 123 18.65 7.59 1.53
N LYS A 124 17.36 7.31 1.74
CA LYS A 124 16.57 7.89 2.82
C LYS A 124 17.06 7.45 4.19
N ASN A 125 17.47 6.19 4.36
CA ASN A 125 18.05 5.72 5.62
C ASN A 125 19.39 6.40 5.93
N THR A 126 20.23 6.56 4.91
CA THR A 126 21.50 7.29 5.06
C THR A 126 21.23 8.74 5.47
N LYS A 127 20.23 9.38 4.85
CA LYS A 127 19.79 10.73 5.20
C LYS A 127 19.31 10.79 6.65
N ALA A 128 18.37 9.91 7.04
CA ALA A 128 17.73 9.90 8.36
C ALA A 128 18.73 9.90 9.52
N ALA A 129 19.86 9.21 9.38
CA ALA A 129 20.91 9.17 10.40
C ALA A 129 21.43 10.56 10.84
N PHE A 130 21.32 11.57 9.99
CA PHE A 130 21.75 12.95 10.29
C PHE A 130 20.69 13.81 10.97
N PHE A 131 19.42 13.40 10.95
CA PHE A 131 18.28 14.20 11.42
C PHE A 131 17.75 13.77 12.80
N ASN A 132 18.43 12.86 13.49
CA ASN A 132 18.02 12.37 14.83
C ASN A 132 18.08 13.44 15.96
N ARG A 133 18.52 14.67 15.67
CA ARG A 133 18.70 15.75 16.65
C ARG A 133 18.08 17.06 16.16
N THR A 134 16.96 16.96 15.47
CA THR A 134 16.20 18.12 15.00
C THR A 134 14.97 18.36 15.86
N ALA A 135 14.39 19.56 15.75
CA ALA A 135 13.15 19.90 16.44
C ALA A 135 12.02 18.95 16.03
N GLU A 136 11.96 18.58 14.75
CA GLU A 136 11.03 17.60 14.20
C GLU A 136 11.26 16.22 14.82
N SER A 137 12.50 15.71 14.82
CA SER A 137 12.79 14.40 15.42
C SER A 137 12.48 14.34 16.92
N TYR A 138 12.71 15.44 17.65
CA TYR A 138 12.34 15.54 19.05
C TYR A 138 10.82 15.54 19.24
N ALA A 139 10.09 16.34 18.46
CA ALA A 139 8.64 16.40 18.53
C ALA A 139 8.02 15.04 18.16
N GLU A 140 8.50 14.38 17.10
CA GLU A 140 8.07 13.03 16.71
C GLU A 140 8.30 12.01 17.82
N GLU A 141 9.48 11.99 18.45
CA GLU A 141 9.78 11.08 19.56
C GLU A 141 8.84 11.30 20.75
N ARG A 142 8.66 12.56 21.16
CA ARG A 142 7.79 12.93 22.29
C ARG A 142 6.33 12.60 22.04
N VAL A 143 5.84 12.91 20.84
CA VAL A 143 4.46 12.62 20.44
C VAL A 143 4.24 11.12 20.36
N ASN A 144 5.19 10.36 19.81
CA ASN A 144 5.08 8.90 19.74
C ASN A 144 4.97 8.31 21.15
N ASP A 145 5.87 8.67 22.08
CA ASP A 145 5.82 8.14 23.44
C ASP A 145 4.51 8.52 24.15
N PHE A 146 4.15 9.81 24.10
CA PHE A 146 2.93 10.32 24.70
C PHE A 146 1.68 9.62 24.15
N TYR A 147 1.60 9.49 22.82
CA TYR A 147 0.44 8.93 22.16
C TYR A 147 0.31 7.42 22.37
N ILE A 148 1.43 6.69 22.32
CA ILE A 148 1.43 5.25 22.59
C ILE A 148 0.84 4.99 23.97
N LEU A 149 1.23 5.78 24.98
CA LEU A 149 0.72 5.65 26.34
C LEU A 149 -0.75 6.06 26.46
N LYS A 150 -1.17 7.18 25.84
CA LYS A 150 -2.56 7.66 25.82
C LYS A 150 -3.53 6.64 25.20
N CYS A 151 -3.04 5.77 24.32
CA CYS A 151 -3.84 4.77 23.64
C CYS A 151 -3.94 3.41 24.33
N LEU A 152 -3.29 3.26 25.49
CA LEU A 152 -3.37 2.05 26.28
C LEU A 152 -4.49 2.13 27.30
N TYR A 153 -5.29 1.06 27.36
CA TYR A 153 -6.41 0.92 28.27
C TYR A 153 -6.28 -0.37 29.08
N LYS A 154 -6.82 -0.35 30.30
CA LYS A 154 -6.89 -1.52 31.20
C LYS A 154 -8.08 -2.42 30.89
N ASP A 155 -9.06 -1.92 30.14
CA ASP A 155 -10.32 -2.62 29.86
C ASP A 155 -10.68 -2.66 28.37
N LYS A 156 -11.45 -3.68 27.99
CA LYS A 156 -11.91 -3.92 26.60
C LYS A 156 -12.85 -2.84 26.06
N LYS A 157 -13.51 -2.07 26.94
CA LYS A 157 -14.45 -1.02 26.51
C LYS A 157 -13.72 0.31 26.26
N LEU A 158 -12.41 0.38 26.51
CA LEU A 158 -11.59 1.57 26.37
C LEU A 158 -12.11 2.72 27.24
N THR A 159 -12.43 2.40 28.50
CA THR A 159 -13.01 3.36 29.46
C THR A 159 -12.03 3.77 30.56
N MET A 160 -11.01 2.96 30.82
CA MET A 160 -10.00 3.18 31.84
C MET A 160 -8.61 3.20 31.19
N VAL A 161 -8.00 4.38 31.10
CA VAL A 161 -6.64 4.54 30.59
C VAL A 161 -5.63 3.78 31.47
N ALA A 162 -4.57 3.30 30.82
CA ALA A 162 -3.52 2.54 31.48
C ALA A 162 -2.66 3.42 32.38
N PHE A 163 -2.32 4.60 31.87
CA PHE A 163 -1.45 5.59 32.49
C PHE A 163 -2.10 6.96 32.34
N GLU A 164 -2.14 7.71 33.44
CA GLU A 164 -2.48 9.13 33.41
C GLU A 164 -1.23 9.95 33.01
N GLU A 165 -1.41 11.17 32.48
CA GLU A 165 -0.30 11.98 31.95
C GLU A 165 0.79 12.28 32.99
N ASP A 166 0.40 12.48 34.25
CA ASP A 166 1.32 12.70 35.38
C ASP A 166 2.14 11.46 35.75
N GLN A 167 1.78 10.29 35.21
CA GLN A 167 2.48 9.02 35.43
C GLN A 167 3.50 8.73 34.33
N PHE A 168 3.49 9.44 33.20
CA PHE A 168 4.31 9.10 32.03
C PHE A 168 5.80 9.12 32.35
N ASP A 169 6.27 10.14 33.07
CA ASP A 169 7.68 10.27 33.50
C ASP A 169 8.11 9.20 34.52
N ASN A 170 7.15 8.52 35.16
CA ASN A 170 7.41 7.51 36.18
C ASN A 170 7.38 6.07 35.64
N ILE A 171 7.13 5.89 34.34
CA ILE A 171 7.15 4.57 33.70
C ILE A 171 8.59 4.09 33.60
N ASP A 172 8.85 2.87 34.07
CA ASP A 172 10.19 2.30 33.99
C ASP A 172 10.58 2.02 32.53
N SER A 173 11.88 2.15 32.25
CA SER A 173 12.42 2.03 30.88
C SER A 173 12.14 0.65 30.26
N GLU A 174 12.09 -0.42 31.05
CA GLU A 174 11.80 -1.78 30.56
C GLU A 174 10.35 -1.90 30.10
N THR A 175 9.41 -1.40 30.90
CA THR A 175 7.97 -1.34 30.56
C THR A 175 7.75 -0.49 29.32
N LEU A 176 8.33 0.72 29.25
CA LEU A 176 8.18 1.60 28.07
C LEU A 176 8.72 0.93 26.80
N THR A 177 9.90 0.31 26.88
CA THR A 177 10.48 -0.43 25.74
C THR A 177 9.58 -1.58 25.30
N CYS A 178 8.99 -2.31 26.25
CA CYS A 178 8.06 -3.39 25.96
C CYS A 178 6.78 -2.86 25.28
N ILE A 179 6.24 -1.75 25.75
CA ILE A 179 5.08 -1.06 25.18
C ILE A 179 5.36 -0.67 23.72
N ILE A 180 6.45 0.05 23.45
CA ILE A 180 6.83 0.51 22.10
C ILE A 180 6.99 -0.68 21.15
N LYS A 181 7.59 -1.77 21.63
CA LYS A 181 7.74 -3.01 20.85
C LYS A 181 6.40 -3.62 20.49
N GLN A 182 5.47 -3.75 21.46
CA GLN A 182 4.14 -4.30 21.19
C GLN A 182 3.32 -3.40 20.25
N TYR A 183 3.38 -2.08 20.45
CA TYR A 183 2.77 -1.10 19.57
C TYR A 183 3.25 -1.27 18.13
N SER A 184 4.57 -1.28 17.94
CA SER A 184 5.20 -1.44 16.62
C SER A 184 4.77 -2.75 15.94
N GLU A 185 4.66 -3.84 16.69
CA GLU A 185 4.21 -5.13 16.16
C GLU A 185 2.73 -5.12 15.75
N VAL A 186 1.86 -4.38 16.46
CA VAL A 186 0.45 -4.20 16.05
C VAL A 186 0.38 -3.48 14.70
N TYR A 187 1.05 -2.32 14.57
CA TYR A 187 1.01 -1.52 13.33
C TYR A 187 1.74 -2.18 12.16
N LYS A 188 2.76 -3.01 12.43
CA LYS A 188 3.36 -3.87 11.41
C LYS A 188 2.40 -4.93 10.88
N ASN A 189 1.48 -5.41 11.72
CA ASN A 189 0.51 -6.45 11.36
C ASN A 189 -0.85 -5.90 10.90
N ILE A 190 -1.15 -4.63 11.12
CA ILE A 190 -2.38 -3.97 10.70
C ILE A 190 -2.00 -2.72 9.90
N ASN A 191 -1.89 -2.90 8.58
CA ASN A 191 -1.56 -1.86 7.62
C ASN A 191 -2.34 -2.08 6.32
N ASP A 192 -2.24 -1.14 5.38
CA ASP A 192 -3.00 -1.17 4.12
C ASP A 192 -2.85 -2.48 3.36
N SER A 193 -1.60 -2.96 3.20
CA SER A 193 -1.33 -4.25 2.55
C SER A 193 -2.05 -5.39 3.26
N THR A 194 -1.92 -5.49 4.58
CA THR A 194 -2.56 -6.56 5.34
C THR A 194 -4.08 -6.50 5.26
N ILE A 195 -4.68 -5.31 5.27
CA ILE A 195 -6.13 -5.13 5.14
C ILE A 195 -6.62 -5.54 3.75
N GLN A 196 -5.89 -5.17 2.68
CA GLN A 196 -6.21 -5.59 1.32
C GLN A 196 -6.16 -7.11 1.16
N TYR A 197 -5.11 -7.77 1.66
CA TYR A 197 -5.04 -9.25 1.65
C TYR A 197 -6.12 -9.90 2.52
N LEU A 198 -6.49 -9.28 3.65
CA LEU A 198 -7.52 -9.76 4.57
C LEU A 198 -8.90 -9.79 3.90
N VAL A 199 -9.30 -8.73 3.19
CA VAL A 199 -10.63 -8.68 2.56
C VAL A 199 -10.79 -9.67 1.41
N LEU A 200 -9.69 -10.18 0.86
CA LEU A 200 -9.67 -11.22 -0.18
C LEU A 200 -9.73 -12.64 0.40
N GLN A 201 -9.64 -12.81 1.73
CA GLN A 201 -9.70 -14.13 2.34
C GLN A 201 -11.11 -14.71 2.30
N ASP A 202 -11.21 -16.04 2.12
CA ASP A 202 -12.50 -16.75 2.03
C ASP A 202 -13.46 -16.47 3.20
N PHE A 203 -12.92 -16.34 4.42
CA PHE A 203 -13.76 -16.07 5.59
C PHE A 203 -14.40 -14.68 5.54
N PHE A 204 -13.77 -13.72 4.85
CA PHE A 204 -14.26 -12.35 4.75
C PHE A 204 -15.40 -12.24 3.72
N ASN A 205 -15.49 -13.17 2.76
CA ASN A 205 -16.55 -13.18 1.74
C ASN A 205 -17.97 -13.18 2.34
N LEU A 206 -18.13 -13.75 3.53
CA LEU A 206 -19.41 -13.74 4.28
C LEU A 206 -19.81 -12.33 4.75
N TYR A 207 -18.82 -11.46 4.99
CA TYR A 207 -19.02 -10.08 5.47
C TYR A 207 -19.05 -9.06 4.34
N MET A 208 -18.44 -9.37 3.18
CA MET A 208 -18.29 -8.47 2.04
C MET A 208 -19.61 -7.81 1.56
N PRO A 209 -20.77 -8.50 1.51
CA PRO A 209 -22.04 -7.87 1.13
C PRO A 209 -22.42 -6.67 2.02
N PHE A 210 -22.09 -6.72 3.31
CA PHE A 210 -22.46 -5.71 4.31
C PHE A 210 -21.49 -4.52 4.35
N ALA A 211 -20.37 -4.57 3.62
CA ALA A 211 -19.38 -3.51 3.64
C ALA A 211 -19.88 -2.16 3.08
N GLU A 212 -21.01 -2.13 2.37
CA GLU A 212 -21.62 -0.92 1.80
C GLU A 212 -22.26 -0.01 2.85
N ASN A 213 -22.70 -0.57 3.98
CA ASN A 213 -23.30 0.18 5.07
C ASN A 213 -22.43 0.09 6.33
N PRO A 214 -21.64 1.13 6.65
CA PRO A 214 -20.75 1.14 7.82
C PRO A 214 -21.50 0.91 9.13
N THR A 215 -22.73 1.45 9.23
CA THR A 215 -23.58 1.32 10.41
C THR A 215 -24.06 -0.12 10.60
N GLU A 216 -24.42 -0.82 9.53
CA GLU A 216 -24.77 -2.25 9.62
C GLU A 216 -23.55 -3.12 9.93
N PHE A 217 -22.38 -2.76 9.39
CA PHE A 217 -21.17 -3.55 9.57
C PHE A 217 -20.58 -3.44 10.99
N PHE A 218 -20.48 -2.21 11.52
CA PHE A 218 -19.83 -1.94 12.81
C PHE A 218 -20.79 -1.54 13.92
N GLY A 219 -22.04 -1.19 13.63
CA GLY A 219 -22.99 -0.66 14.61
C GLY A 219 -22.66 0.76 15.08
N LYS A 220 -21.83 1.50 14.34
CA LYS A 220 -21.33 2.84 14.69
C LYS A 220 -21.47 3.81 13.54
N SER A 221 -21.47 5.12 13.84
CA SER A 221 -21.37 6.16 12.82
C SER A 221 -19.99 6.11 12.14
N VAL A 222 -19.91 6.47 10.86
CA VAL A 222 -18.65 6.55 10.11
C VAL A 222 -17.62 7.44 10.80
N CYS A 223 -18.06 8.54 11.41
CA CYS A 223 -17.19 9.48 12.10
C CYS A 223 -16.54 8.90 13.36
N GLU A 224 -17.10 7.82 13.92
CA GLU A 224 -16.59 7.15 15.13
C GLU A 224 -15.66 5.97 14.80
N LEU A 225 -15.46 5.69 13.51
CA LEU A 225 -14.64 4.57 13.07
C LEU A 225 -13.15 4.93 13.13
N THR A 226 -12.34 3.92 13.45
CA THR A 226 -10.88 4.02 13.35
C THR A 226 -10.45 4.02 11.89
N TYR A 227 -9.26 4.53 11.58
CA TYR A 227 -8.74 4.53 10.20
C TYR A 227 -8.72 3.13 9.59
N ASN A 228 -8.36 2.12 10.38
CA ASN A 228 -8.31 0.74 9.92
C ASN A 228 -9.71 0.18 9.61
N GLN A 229 -10.73 0.58 10.37
CA GLN A 229 -12.13 0.22 10.09
C GLN A 229 -12.63 0.86 8.80
N VAL A 230 -12.33 2.15 8.60
CA VAL A 230 -12.67 2.86 7.36
C VAL A 230 -11.97 2.24 6.15
N LYS A 231 -10.66 1.98 6.25
CA LYS A 231 -9.85 1.32 5.22
C LYS A 231 -10.39 -0.06 4.87
N LEU A 232 -10.79 -0.86 5.86
CA LEU A 232 -11.41 -2.17 5.64
C LEU A 232 -12.66 -2.07 4.76
N LEU A 233 -13.55 -1.12 5.02
CA LEU A 233 -14.75 -0.92 4.21
C LEU A 233 -14.43 -0.44 2.80
N ILE A 234 -13.49 0.50 2.65
CA ILE A 234 -13.07 1.02 1.35
C ILE A 234 -12.51 -0.13 0.49
N TYR A 235 -11.58 -0.92 1.02
CA TYR A 235 -10.99 -2.03 0.28
C TYR A 235 -12.00 -3.13 0.00
N ALA A 236 -12.86 -3.48 0.96
CA ALA A 236 -13.92 -4.46 0.73
C ALA A 236 -14.86 -4.04 -0.42
N ARG A 237 -15.29 -2.77 -0.46
CA ARG A 237 -16.13 -2.24 -1.55
C ARG A 237 -15.38 -2.24 -2.88
N PHE A 238 -14.12 -1.80 -2.86
CA PHE A 238 -13.28 -1.78 -4.05
C PHE A 238 -13.17 -3.18 -4.68
N PHE A 239 -12.77 -4.19 -3.91
CA PHE A 239 -12.62 -5.54 -4.44
C PHE A 239 -13.96 -6.20 -4.79
N LYS A 240 -15.04 -5.92 -4.04
CA LYS A 240 -16.40 -6.35 -4.40
C LYS A 240 -16.78 -5.85 -5.80
N ASN A 241 -16.60 -4.55 -6.05
CA ASN A 241 -16.90 -3.93 -7.35
C ASN A 241 -16.01 -4.50 -8.46
N VAL A 242 -14.72 -4.67 -8.19
CA VAL A 242 -13.77 -5.27 -9.14
C VAL A 242 -14.22 -6.67 -9.55
N PHE A 243 -14.57 -7.53 -8.60
CA PHE A 243 -14.98 -8.89 -8.91
C PHE A 243 -16.32 -8.96 -9.65
N GLN A 244 -17.27 -8.05 -9.35
CA GLN A 244 -18.54 -7.95 -10.07
C GLN A 244 -18.38 -7.50 -11.54
N GLN A 245 -17.34 -6.72 -11.85
CA GLN A 245 -17.11 -6.19 -13.19
C GLN A 245 -16.13 -7.05 -14.04
N ASN A 246 -15.47 -8.03 -13.42
CA ASN A 246 -14.37 -8.78 -14.01
C ASN A 246 -14.53 -10.30 -13.84
N ASP A 247 -15.65 -10.86 -14.30
CA ASP A 247 -15.99 -12.29 -14.14
C ASP A 247 -14.95 -13.26 -14.73
N LYS A 248 -14.17 -12.81 -15.72
CA LYS A 248 -13.14 -13.60 -16.41
C LYS A 248 -11.76 -13.53 -15.74
N MET A 249 -11.65 -12.89 -14.57
CA MET A 249 -10.38 -12.76 -13.86
C MET A 249 -9.79 -14.14 -13.52
N PRO A 250 -8.51 -14.40 -13.85
CA PRO A 250 -7.83 -15.65 -13.51
C PRO A 250 -7.84 -15.93 -12.00
N GLN A 251 -8.07 -17.18 -11.60
CA GLN A 251 -8.13 -17.57 -10.19
C GLN A 251 -6.78 -17.37 -9.48
N GLU A 252 -5.69 -17.53 -10.22
CA GLU A 252 -4.32 -17.43 -9.74
C GLU A 252 -3.96 -16.02 -9.21
N ILE A 253 -4.75 -14.99 -9.58
CA ILE A 253 -4.52 -13.61 -9.14
C ILE A 253 -5.54 -13.10 -8.12
N LYS A 254 -6.65 -13.81 -7.86
CA LYS A 254 -7.76 -13.32 -7.01
C LYS A 254 -7.40 -13.13 -5.54
N ASN A 255 -6.26 -13.64 -5.10
CA ASN A 255 -5.76 -13.52 -3.72
C ASN A 255 -4.61 -12.51 -3.59
N ASP A 256 -4.28 -11.78 -4.65
CA ASP A 256 -3.16 -10.85 -4.72
C ASP A 256 -3.65 -9.45 -5.13
N PRO A 257 -3.80 -8.51 -4.17
CA PRO A 257 -4.30 -7.15 -4.41
C PRO A 257 -3.62 -6.43 -5.56
N ASP A 258 -2.28 -6.51 -5.63
CA ASP A 258 -1.48 -5.78 -6.62
C ASP A 258 -1.73 -6.35 -8.02
N LYS A 259 -1.76 -7.68 -8.14
CA LYS A 259 -2.09 -8.33 -9.42
C LYS A 259 -3.52 -8.07 -9.87
N ILE A 260 -4.47 -8.00 -8.94
CA ILE A 260 -5.86 -7.63 -9.26
C ILE A 260 -5.91 -6.22 -9.84
N ILE A 261 -5.26 -5.26 -9.20
CA ILE A 261 -5.21 -3.87 -9.66
C ILE A 261 -4.54 -3.78 -11.04
N ASP A 262 -3.41 -4.46 -11.23
CA ASP A 262 -2.71 -4.52 -12.53
C ASP A 262 -3.61 -5.15 -13.62
N TYR A 263 -4.40 -6.17 -13.30
CA TYR A 263 -5.35 -6.80 -14.22
C TYR A 263 -6.49 -5.86 -14.64
N VAL A 264 -7.09 -5.15 -13.67
CA VAL A 264 -8.19 -4.22 -13.94
C VAL A 264 -7.71 -3.09 -14.86
N ASN A 265 -6.57 -2.47 -14.52
CA ASN A 265 -5.98 -1.40 -15.32
C ASN A 265 -5.67 -1.89 -16.75
N ALA A 266 -5.05 -3.07 -16.89
CA ALA A 266 -4.74 -3.64 -18.19
C ALA A 266 -5.98 -3.89 -19.06
N ASN A 267 -7.05 -4.42 -18.48
CA ASN A 267 -8.30 -4.66 -19.20
C ASN A 267 -9.01 -3.36 -19.60
N GLU A 268 -9.04 -2.35 -18.74
CA GLU A 268 -9.58 -1.04 -19.09
C GLU A 268 -8.80 -0.39 -20.24
N ASN A 269 -7.47 -0.46 -20.20
CA ASN A 269 -6.62 0.08 -21.26
C ASN A 269 -6.76 -0.69 -22.57
N ALA A 270 -6.84 -2.02 -22.51
CA ALA A 270 -7.09 -2.85 -23.68
C ALA A 270 -8.43 -2.49 -24.34
N LYS A 271 -9.50 -2.33 -23.57
CA LYS A 271 -10.82 -1.88 -24.07
C LYS A 271 -10.71 -0.53 -24.78
N LYS A 272 -10.11 0.48 -24.12
CA LYS A 272 -9.88 1.81 -24.72
C LYS A 272 -9.07 1.74 -26.01
N ALA A 273 -8.02 0.91 -26.05
CA ALA A 273 -7.19 0.75 -27.24
C ALA A 273 -7.94 0.11 -28.41
N ILE A 274 -8.83 -0.85 -28.14
CA ILE A 274 -9.67 -1.50 -29.15
C ILE A 274 -10.75 -0.54 -29.66
N GLU A 275 -11.46 0.16 -28.77
CA GLU A 275 -12.49 1.14 -29.13
C GLU A 275 -11.92 2.24 -30.03
N ASN A 276 -10.73 2.76 -29.70
CA ASN A 276 -10.04 3.77 -30.52
C ASN A 276 -9.64 3.24 -31.91
N LYS A 277 -9.40 1.93 -32.07
CA LYS A 277 -9.09 1.32 -33.36
C LYS A 277 -10.34 1.02 -34.18
N ASN A 278 -11.43 0.57 -33.56
CA ASN A 278 -12.69 0.25 -34.25
C ASN A 278 -13.38 1.47 -34.86
N ASN A 279 -13.10 2.68 -34.37
CA ASN A 279 -13.54 3.94 -35.00
C ASN A 279 -12.83 4.24 -36.34
N LYS A 280 -11.84 3.42 -36.74
CA LYS A 280 -11.22 3.42 -38.08
C LYS A 280 -11.56 2.08 -38.74
N GLU A 281 -12.31 2.15 -39.84
CA GLU A 281 -12.96 1.01 -40.52
C GLU A 281 -12.14 -0.30 -40.56
N ASN A 282 -12.79 -1.40 -40.17
CA ASN A 282 -12.48 -2.81 -40.47
C ASN A 282 -10.98 -3.20 -40.54
N GLN A 283 -10.28 -3.11 -39.41
CA GLN A 283 -8.98 -3.78 -39.26
C GLN A 283 -9.05 -4.92 -38.25
N ALA A 284 -8.54 -6.09 -38.66
CA ALA A 284 -8.35 -7.25 -37.81
C ALA A 284 -7.65 -6.83 -36.50
N THR A 285 -8.25 -7.20 -35.36
CA THR A 285 -7.78 -6.89 -34.01
C THR A 285 -6.53 -7.71 -33.67
N SER A 286 -5.44 -7.44 -34.38
CA SER A 286 -4.10 -7.89 -34.01
C SER A 286 -3.48 -6.82 -33.12
N ILE A 287 -3.15 -7.21 -31.89
CA ILE A 287 -2.36 -6.38 -30.98
C ILE A 287 -0.89 -6.71 -31.28
N VAL A 288 -0.25 -5.85 -32.07
CA VAL A 288 1.17 -5.98 -32.41
C VAL A 288 2.00 -5.97 -31.13
N GLY A 289 2.88 -6.96 -30.97
CA GLY A 289 3.78 -7.10 -29.81
C GLY A 289 3.20 -7.89 -28.62
N ALA A 290 1.93 -8.29 -28.66
CA ALA A 290 1.32 -9.08 -27.59
C ALA A 290 1.75 -10.56 -27.65
N THR A 291 2.14 -11.12 -26.50
CA THR A 291 2.33 -12.56 -26.36
C THR A 291 0.99 -13.29 -26.24
N SER A 292 1.01 -14.60 -26.42
CA SER A 292 -0.14 -15.48 -26.15
C SER A 292 -0.74 -15.25 -24.76
N GLU A 293 0.13 -15.12 -23.76
CA GLU A 293 -0.27 -14.88 -22.38
C GLU A 293 -0.88 -13.50 -22.20
N ASP A 294 -0.38 -12.47 -22.90
CA ASP A 294 -0.94 -11.13 -22.84
C ASP A 294 -2.37 -11.10 -23.39
N LEU A 295 -2.63 -11.77 -24.51
CA LEU A 295 -3.98 -11.86 -25.11
C LEU A 295 -4.96 -12.64 -24.23
N GLU A 296 -4.49 -13.68 -23.54
CA GLU A 296 -5.28 -14.43 -22.56
C GLU A 296 -5.56 -13.58 -21.31
N TYR A 297 -4.57 -12.81 -20.86
CA TYR A 297 -4.67 -11.93 -19.69
C TYR A 297 -5.72 -10.84 -19.87
N ILE A 298 -5.84 -10.25 -21.06
CA ILE A 298 -6.86 -9.22 -21.37
C ILE A 298 -8.16 -9.81 -21.96
N GLY A 299 -8.33 -11.13 -21.90
CA GLY A 299 -9.58 -11.79 -22.27
C GLY A 299 -9.93 -11.78 -23.77
N LEU A 300 -8.97 -11.47 -24.64
CA LEU A 300 -9.12 -11.52 -26.11
C LEU A 300 -8.88 -12.92 -26.70
N LYS A 301 -8.44 -13.87 -25.87
CA LYS A 301 -8.12 -15.23 -26.28
C LYS A 301 -8.50 -16.23 -25.20
N ALA A 302 -9.02 -17.39 -25.60
CA ALA A 302 -9.28 -18.50 -24.68
C ALA A 302 -7.99 -19.23 -24.31
N LYS A 303 -7.90 -19.70 -23.06
CA LYS A 303 -6.75 -20.46 -22.51
C LYS A 303 -6.46 -21.66 -23.42
N GLY A 304 -5.26 -21.73 -24.01
CA GLY A 304 -4.84 -22.85 -24.85
C GLY A 304 -5.17 -22.76 -26.35
N GLN A 305 -5.78 -21.67 -26.83
CA GLN A 305 -5.93 -21.44 -28.27
C GLN A 305 -4.55 -21.20 -28.91
N LYS A 306 -4.30 -21.64 -30.14
CA LYS A 306 -3.01 -21.34 -30.82
C LYS A 306 -2.97 -19.88 -31.28
N THR A 307 -1.89 -19.20 -30.95
CA THR A 307 -1.64 -17.81 -31.35
C THR A 307 -0.90 -17.82 -32.70
N LEU A 308 -1.44 -17.12 -33.70
CA LEU A 308 -0.70 -16.85 -34.93
C LEU A 308 0.27 -15.69 -34.67
N SER A 309 1.52 -16.04 -34.37
CA SER A 309 2.61 -15.10 -34.23
C SER A 309 3.12 -14.70 -35.61
N LEU A 310 3.01 -13.40 -35.95
CA LEU A 310 3.51 -12.87 -37.21
C LEU A 310 5.01 -13.11 -37.39
N ALA A 311 5.77 -13.10 -36.29
CA ALA A 311 7.20 -13.39 -36.31
C ALA A 311 7.49 -14.86 -36.65
N ASP A 312 6.67 -15.79 -36.15
CA ASP A 312 6.83 -17.22 -36.46
C ASP A 312 6.38 -17.54 -37.89
N GLU A 313 5.33 -16.87 -38.36
CA GLU A 313 4.84 -17.04 -39.73
C GLU A 313 5.79 -16.39 -40.76
N ALA A 314 6.40 -15.24 -40.43
CA ALA A 314 7.48 -14.65 -41.20
C ALA A 314 8.71 -15.57 -41.25
N LYS A 315 9.09 -16.19 -40.13
CA LYS A 315 10.19 -17.17 -40.10
C LYS A 315 9.93 -18.39 -41.00
N LYS A 316 8.71 -18.92 -41.01
CA LYS A 316 8.33 -20.02 -41.93
C LYS A 316 8.44 -19.62 -43.40
N LYS A 317 8.30 -18.34 -43.73
CA LYS A 317 8.40 -17.80 -45.09
C LYS A 317 9.73 -17.13 -45.44
N GLY A 318 10.78 -17.34 -44.64
CA GLY A 318 12.12 -16.83 -44.97
C GLY A 318 12.42 -15.40 -44.48
N GLY A 319 11.68 -14.92 -43.47
CA GLY A 319 11.99 -13.71 -42.70
C GLY A 319 11.13 -12.49 -43.00
N SER A 320 10.19 -12.55 -43.96
CA SER A 320 9.26 -11.46 -44.27
C SER A 320 7.89 -11.98 -44.70
N LEU A 321 6.84 -11.18 -44.49
CA LEU A 321 5.47 -11.45 -44.92
C LEU A 321 5.02 -10.36 -45.90
N SER A 322 4.43 -10.75 -47.03
CA SER A 322 3.80 -9.80 -47.96
C SER A 322 2.43 -9.33 -47.45
N MET A 323 1.87 -8.27 -48.03
CA MET A 323 0.53 -7.77 -47.68
C MET A 323 -0.55 -8.84 -47.94
N ASP A 324 -0.39 -9.62 -49.01
CA ASP A 324 -1.28 -10.75 -49.33
C ASP A 324 -1.15 -11.90 -48.33
N ASP A 325 0.06 -12.11 -47.78
CA ASP A 325 0.27 -13.10 -46.72
C ASP A 325 -0.38 -12.67 -45.42
N MET A 326 -0.30 -11.38 -45.07
CA MET A 326 -1.00 -10.83 -43.91
C MET A 326 -2.52 -10.90 -44.08
N MET A 327 -3.06 -10.63 -45.26
CA MET A 327 -4.50 -10.77 -45.53
C MET A 327 -4.98 -12.22 -45.45
N LYS A 328 -4.18 -13.21 -45.86
CA LYS A 328 -4.52 -14.65 -45.72
C LYS A 328 -4.43 -15.17 -44.27
N ILE A 329 -3.65 -14.49 -43.43
CA ILE A 329 -3.47 -14.84 -42.00
C ILE A 329 -4.60 -14.25 -41.14
N PHE A 330 -5.12 -13.07 -41.52
CA PHE A 330 -6.09 -12.30 -40.73
C PHE A 330 -7.49 -12.17 -41.34
N GLY A 331 -7.67 -12.52 -42.61
CA GLY A 331 -8.98 -12.71 -43.25
C GLY A 331 -9.43 -14.15 -43.16
#